data_AF-X1ENP3-F1
#
_entry.id   AF-X1ENP3-F1
#
_cell.length_a   1.000
_cell.length_b   1.000
_cell.length_c   1.000
_cell.angle_alpha   90.00
_cell.angle_beta   90.00
_cell.angle_gamma   90.00
#
_symmetry.space_group_name_H-M   'P 1'
#
loop_
_entity.id
_entity.type
_entity.pdbx_description
1 polymer ?
#
loop_
_entity_poly.entity_id
_entity_poly.type
_entity_poly.pdbx_seq_one_letter_code
_entity_poly.pdbx_strand_id
1 'polypeptide(L)' 'PKDTPKDMKKMFAEFARGLFKFYRDLGYAYLEINPFVVSGKEIVPLDLVARVDDTAHFECSEKWGDLAFPAPFGRKLSKE' A
#
# COMPACT_ATOMS: atom_id res chain seq x y z
N PRO A 1 14.54 6.96 10.25
CA PRO A 1 15.83 7.43 9.70
C PRO A 1 16.59 8.30 10.72
N LYS A 2 17.88 8.59 10.54
CA LYS A 2 18.67 9.39 11.52
C LYS A 2 18.14 10.83 11.68
N ASP A 3 17.58 11.35 10.60
CA ASP A 3 16.96 12.66 10.40
C ASP A 3 15.48 12.73 10.82
N THR A 4 14.89 11.63 11.30
CA THR A 4 13.50 11.64 11.79
C THR A 4 13.37 12.46 13.09
N PRO A 5 12.52 13.50 13.14
CA PRO A 5 12.26 14.28 14.35
C PRO A 5 11.84 13.38 15.53
N LYS A 6 12.37 13.65 16.74
CA LYS A 6 12.22 12.76 17.91
C LYS A 6 10.76 12.56 18.31
N ASP A 7 9.98 13.61 18.26
CA ASP A 7 8.54 13.67 18.53
C ASP A 7 7.71 12.88 17.50
N MET A 8 8.19 12.75 16.26
CA MET A 8 7.52 12.02 15.19
C MET A 8 7.85 10.52 15.15
N LYS A 9 8.91 10.08 15.85
CA LYS A 9 9.37 8.68 15.82
C LYS A 9 8.29 7.68 16.22
N LYS A 10 7.49 8.00 17.25
CA LYS A 10 6.42 7.10 17.72
C LYS A 10 5.33 6.94 16.66
N MET A 11 4.86 8.04 16.11
CA MET A 11 3.83 8.06 15.06
C MET A 11 4.30 7.30 13.81
N PHE A 12 5.54 7.51 13.36
CA PHE A 12 6.09 6.81 12.20
C PHE A 12 6.30 5.31 12.47
N ALA A 13 6.69 4.93 13.69
CA ALA A 13 6.79 3.52 14.06
C ALA A 13 5.42 2.83 14.10
N GLU A 14 4.39 3.51 14.63
CA GLU A 14 3.01 3.02 14.62
C GLU A 14 2.47 2.87 13.20
N PHE A 15 2.72 3.87 12.36
CA PHE A 15 2.37 3.83 10.94
C PHE A 15 3.07 2.69 10.20
N ALA A 16 4.38 2.53 10.35
CA ALA A 16 5.13 1.45 9.70
C ALA A 16 4.63 0.06 10.12
N ARG A 17 4.29 -0.12 11.41
CA ARG A 17 3.67 -1.37 11.89
C ARG A 17 2.29 -1.61 11.27
N GLY A 18 1.45 -0.58 11.24
CA GLY A 18 0.13 -0.65 10.61
C GLY A 18 0.22 -0.94 9.12
N LEU A 19 1.14 -0.27 8.42
CA LEU A 19 1.41 -0.45 7.00
C LEU A 19 1.92 -1.86 6.70
N PHE A 20 2.82 -2.41 7.53
CA PHE A 20 3.29 -3.77 7.36
C PHE A 20 2.19 -4.81 7.61
N LYS A 21 1.33 -4.58 8.62
CA LYS A 21 0.15 -5.42 8.85
C LYS A 21 -0.79 -5.38 7.65
N PHE A 22 -1.06 -4.19 7.11
CA PHE A 22 -1.88 -3.98 5.92
C PHE A 22 -1.29 -4.68 4.69
N TYR A 23 0.02 -4.52 4.47
CA TYR A 23 0.78 -5.20 3.43
C TYR A 23 0.58 -6.72 3.48
N ARG A 24 0.79 -7.34 4.65
CA ARG A 24 0.71 -8.79 4.80
C ARG A 24 -0.72 -9.29 4.70
N ASP A 25 -1.66 -8.64 5.39
CA ASP A 25 -3.02 -9.16 5.55
C ASP A 25 -3.85 -9.09 4.25
N LEU A 26 -3.40 -8.33 3.25
CA LEU A 26 -4.00 -8.18 1.93
C LEU A 26 -3.17 -8.78 0.80
N GLY A 27 -2.12 -9.55 1.11
CA GLY A 27 -1.33 -10.25 0.07
C GLY A 27 -0.59 -9.33 -0.88
N TYR A 28 -0.08 -8.18 -0.40
CA TYR A 28 0.77 -7.33 -1.21
C TYR A 28 2.13 -8.02 -1.45
N ALA A 29 2.62 -7.92 -2.68
CA ALA A 29 4.00 -8.27 -3.07
C ALA A 29 4.89 -7.02 -3.18
N TYR A 30 4.28 -5.84 -3.34
CA TYR A 30 4.95 -4.56 -3.37
C TYR A 30 4.02 -3.46 -2.90
N LEU A 31 4.55 -2.54 -2.07
CA LEU A 31 3.83 -1.36 -1.60
C LEU A 31 4.83 -0.23 -1.38
N GLU A 32 4.69 0.85 -2.15
CA GLU A 32 5.46 2.08 -2.05
C GLU A 32 4.51 3.25 -1.80
N ILE A 33 4.89 4.14 -0.89
CA ILE A 33 4.23 5.42 -0.66
C ILE A 33 5.31 6.50 -0.76
N ASN A 34 5.23 7.35 -1.78
CA ASN A 34 6.24 8.38 -2.02
C ASN A 34 5.71 9.61 -2.79
N PRO A 35 5.47 10.75 -2.13
CA PRO A 35 5.67 11.01 -0.71
C PRO A 35 4.45 10.63 0.14
N PHE A 36 4.68 10.40 1.43
CA PHE A 36 3.66 10.68 2.45
C PHE A 36 4.01 11.97 3.17
N VAL A 37 2.99 12.69 3.62
CA VAL A 37 3.14 13.94 4.37
C VAL A 37 2.47 13.84 5.73
N VAL A 38 2.90 14.67 6.66
CA VAL A 38 2.26 14.81 7.97
C VAL A 38 1.42 16.08 7.98
N SER A 39 0.12 15.93 8.23
CA SER A 39 -0.80 17.06 8.42
C SER A 39 -1.35 17.00 9.84
N GLY A 40 -0.85 17.87 10.72
CA GLY A 40 -1.17 17.84 12.15
C GLY A 40 -0.71 16.55 12.82
N LYS A 41 -1.66 15.66 13.16
CA LYS A 41 -1.40 14.35 13.78
C LYS A 41 -1.65 13.17 12.84
N GLU A 42 -1.88 13.43 11.56
CA GLU A 42 -2.25 12.43 10.57
C GLU A 42 -1.16 12.27 9.52
N ILE A 43 -1.01 11.05 9.03
CA ILE A 43 -0.15 10.73 7.89
C ILE A 43 -1.04 10.59 6.66
N VAL A 44 -0.73 11.37 5.63
CA VAL A 44 -1.47 11.40 4.37
C VAL A 44 -0.56 10.85 3.26
N PRO A 45 -0.88 9.68 2.66
CA PRO A 45 -0.18 9.20 1.48
C PRO A 45 -0.59 10.04 0.27
N LEU A 46 0.35 10.75 -0.36
CA LEU A 46 0.06 11.56 -1.55
C LEU A 46 0.15 10.76 -2.85
N ASP A 47 1.02 9.75 -2.87
CA ASP A 47 1.15 8.81 -3.97
C ASP A 47 1.37 7.40 -3.43
N LEU A 48 0.84 6.40 -4.14
CA LEU A 48 0.90 5.00 -3.76
C LEU A 48 1.02 4.10 -4.99
N VAL A 49 2.05 3.27 -5.00
CA VAL A 49 2.20 2.17 -5.96
C VAL A 49 2.06 0.88 -5.20
N ALA A 50 1.20 -0.02 -5.70
CA ALA A 50 0.99 -1.32 -5.09
C ALA A 50 0.92 -2.43 -6.12
N ARG A 51 1.37 -3.62 -5.71
CA ARG A 51 1.17 -4.88 -6.44
C ARG A 51 0.72 -5.93 -5.43
N VAL A 52 -0.34 -6.64 -5.76
CA VAL A 52 -0.83 -7.79 -4.98
C VAL A 52 -0.49 -9.10 -5.71
N ASP A 53 -0.30 -10.16 -4.94
CA ASP A 53 -0.10 -11.52 -5.46
C ASP A 53 -1.44 -12.12 -5.87
N ASP A 54 -1.75 -12.18 -7.16
CA ASP A 54 -3.04 -12.65 -7.66
C ASP A 54 -3.38 -14.09 -7.24
N THR A 55 -2.38 -14.91 -6.91
CA THR A 55 -2.58 -16.27 -6.43
C THR A 55 -3.21 -16.32 -5.03
N ALA A 56 -3.07 -15.23 -4.26
CA ALA A 56 -3.70 -15.06 -2.94
C ALA A 56 -5.20 -14.72 -3.03
N HIS A 57 -5.78 -14.63 -4.24
CA HIS A 57 -7.19 -14.30 -4.42
C HIS A 57 -8.13 -15.24 -3.64
N PHE A 58 -7.82 -16.53 -3.57
CA PHE A 58 -8.62 -17.48 -2.79
C PHE A 58 -8.75 -17.08 -1.32
N GLU A 59 -7.65 -16.63 -0.70
CA GLU A 59 -7.61 -16.26 0.72
C GLU A 59 -8.04 -14.82 0.97
N CYS A 60 -7.84 -13.93 0.00
CA CYS A 60 -8.04 -12.49 0.16
C CYS A 60 -9.28 -11.93 -0.56
N SER A 61 -10.04 -12.74 -1.30
CA SER A 61 -11.19 -12.31 -2.11
C SER A 61 -12.20 -11.47 -1.32
N GLU A 62 -12.58 -11.90 -0.11
CA GLU A 62 -13.52 -11.14 0.75
C GLU A 62 -12.98 -9.76 1.13
N LYS A 63 -11.66 -9.62 1.31
CA LYS A 63 -11.01 -8.36 1.67
C LYS A 63 -10.77 -7.45 0.46
N TRP A 64 -10.48 -8.04 -0.69
CA TRP A 64 -10.21 -7.32 -1.92
C TRP A 64 -11.49 -6.79 -2.58
N GLY A 65 -12.60 -7.50 -2.43
CA GLY A 65 -13.84 -7.19 -3.15
C GLY A 65 -13.64 -7.34 -4.66
N ASP A 66 -14.20 -6.40 -5.43
CA ASP A 66 -14.11 -6.39 -6.89
C ASP A 66 -12.82 -5.70 -7.38
N LEU A 67 -11.67 -6.27 -7.00
CA LEU A 67 -10.36 -5.73 -7.34
C LEU A 67 -10.02 -6.00 -8.82
N ALA A 68 -9.86 -4.94 -9.61
CA ALA A 68 -9.47 -5.02 -11.01
C ALA A 68 -7.95 -4.88 -11.21
N PHE A 69 -7.39 -5.65 -12.14
CA PHE A 69 -6.00 -5.56 -12.57
C PHE A 69 -5.92 -4.81 -13.90
N PRO A 70 -5.51 -3.53 -13.91
CA PRO A 70 -5.45 -2.76 -15.14
C PRO A 70 -4.31 -3.25 -16.04
N ALA A 71 -4.49 -3.15 -17.36
CA ALA A 71 -3.39 -3.32 -18.28
C ALA A 71 -2.29 -2.28 -18.02
N PRO A 72 -1.02 -2.65 -18.24
CA PRO A 72 0.07 -1.69 -18.18
C PRO A 72 -0.14 -0.59 -19.21
N PHE A 73 0.39 0.60 -18.92
CA PHE A 73 0.33 1.74 -19.82
C PHE A 73 0.79 1.39 -21.24
N GLY A 74 0.04 1.85 -22.24
CA GLY A 74 0.34 1.58 -23.66
C GLY A 74 -0.19 0.24 -24.19
N ARG A 75 -0.90 -0.57 -23.38
CA ARG A 75 -1.58 -1.79 -23.85
C ARG A 75 -3.08 -1.71 -23.58
N LYS A 76 -3.88 -2.26 -24.48
CA LYS A 76 -5.32 -2.52 -24.27
C LYS A 76 -5.49 -3.98 -23.87
N LEU A 77 -6.41 -4.25 -22.93
CA LEU A 77 -6.85 -5.62 -22.69
C LEU A 77 -7.55 -6.14 -23.95
N SER A 78 -7.08 -7.27 -24.48
CA SER A 78 -7.82 -8.01 -25.51
C SER A 78 -9.02 -8.70 -24.87
N LYS A 79 -10.02 -9.03 -25.69
CA LYS A 79 -11.19 -9.82 -25.26
C LYS A 79 -10.90 -11.33 -25.17
N GLU A 80 -9.81 -11.76 -25.80
CA GLU A 80 -9.38 -13.16 -25.88
C GLU A 80 -8.59 -13.59 -24.64
#